data_AF-A0A151BRB0-F1
#
_entry.id   AF-A0A151BRB0-F1
#
_cell.length_a   1.000
_cell.length_b   1.000
_cell.length_c   1.000
_cell.angle_alpha   90.00
_cell.angle_beta   90.00
_cell.angle_gamma   90.00
#
_symmetry.space_group_name_H-M   'P 1'
#
loop_
_entity.id
_entity.type
_entity.pdbx_description
1 polymer ?
#
loop_
_entity_poly.entity_id
_entity_poly.type
_entity_poly.pdbx_seq_one_letter_code
_entity_poly.pdbx_strand_id
1 'polypeptide(L)'
;MRRTDYLVIKLGSGRAYVRRDSVSRIRSVEGIIFDCDGVLIDVRGSYNRAISKSVAYILGAMTGCILPEGLISDQIIYRFRGTGGFNNDWDTVYGVLMFMLSGLPREARGRLARIIEKIGSSGSPSKRLILMRREAEKEAALRFLDKSFFSELAGKLKEFTDLLDRTGRRSVDRALAEIHGDDEDFPAFYSLIRGFLHPTEDVGR
;
A
#
# COMPACT_ATOMS: atom_id res chain seq x y z
N MET A 1 -32.05 7.03 10.37
CA MET A 1 -31.87 8.02 11.44
C MET A 1 -32.44 9.36 11.00
N ARG A 2 -33.22 10.05 11.84
CA ARG A 2 -33.90 11.30 11.46
C ARG A 2 -33.09 12.51 11.96
N ARG A 3 -33.07 13.61 11.20
CA ARG A 3 -32.39 14.87 11.59
C ARG A 3 -32.88 15.46 12.92
N THR A 4 -34.06 15.05 13.38
CA THR A 4 -34.68 15.46 14.65
C THR A 4 -33.95 14.97 15.90
N ASP A 5 -33.12 13.93 15.77
CA ASP A 5 -32.49 13.24 16.90
C ASP A 5 -31.27 14.01 17.46
N TYR A 6 -30.90 15.12 16.81
CA TYR A 6 -29.73 15.92 17.15
C TYR A 6 -30.09 17.36 17.53
N LEU A 7 -29.36 17.90 18.49
CA LEU A 7 -29.17 19.33 18.71
C LEU A 7 -28.07 19.83 17.76
N VAL A 8 -28.32 20.95 17.09
CA VAL A 8 -27.32 21.59 16.22
C VAL A 8 -26.84 22.86 16.91
N ILE A 9 -25.56 22.91 17.25
CA ILE A 9 -24.91 24.06 17.88
C ILE A 9 -24.09 24.77 16.81
N LYS A 10 -24.32 26.07 16.61
CA LYS A 10 -23.50 26.90 15.72
C LYS A 10 -22.28 27.38 16.51
N LEU A 11 -21.09 27.12 15.96
CA LEU A 11 -19.81 27.55 16.49
C LEU A 11 -19.16 28.51 15.48
N GLY A 12 -18.20 29.32 15.92
CA GLY A 12 -17.44 30.19 15.00
C GLY A 12 -16.71 29.40 13.89
N SER A 13 -16.35 28.15 14.16
CA SER A 13 -15.67 27.23 13.24
C SER A 13 -16.61 26.30 12.45
N GLY A 14 -17.94 26.37 12.64
CA GLY A 14 -18.88 25.51 11.92
C GLY A 14 -20.09 25.07 12.74
N ARG A 15 -20.48 23.79 12.61
CA ARG A 15 -21.64 23.22 13.32
C ARG A 15 -21.20 21.99 14.09
N ALA A 16 -21.60 21.91 15.35
CA ALA A 16 -21.54 20.70 16.16
C ALA A 16 -22.92 20.04 16.23
N TYR A 17 -22.95 18.71 16.12
CA TYR A 17 -24.17 17.91 16.21
C TYR A 17 -24.10 17.05 17.46
N VAL A 18 -25.02 17.27 18.40
CA VAL A 18 -25.07 16.53 19.67
C VAL A 18 -26.33 15.68 19.67
N ARG A 19 -26.19 14.36 19.84
CA ARG A 19 -27.36 13.49 20.00
C ARG A 19 -28.16 13.91 21.25
N ARG A 20 -29.47 14.10 21.11
CA ARG A 20 -30.34 14.59 22.19
C ARG A 20 -30.30 13.69 23.43
N ASP A 21 -30.25 12.38 23.24
CA ASP A 21 -30.21 11.38 24.30
C ASP A 21 -28.83 11.21 24.95
N SER A 22 -27.80 11.90 24.47
CA SER A 22 -26.47 11.95 25.08
C SER A 22 -26.28 13.16 25.99
N VAL A 23 -27.16 14.16 25.95
CA VAL A 23 -26.97 15.45 26.64
C VAL A 23 -26.83 15.29 28.15
N SER A 24 -27.69 14.50 28.80
CA SER A 24 -27.62 14.26 30.25
C SER A 24 -26.30 13.61 30.64
N ARG A 25 -25.83 12.63 29.86
CA ARG A 25 -24.55 11.94 30.05
C ARG A 25 -23.35 12.86 29.84
N ILE A 26 -23.40 13.76 28.84
CA ILE A 26 -22.34 14.74 28.60
C ILE A 26 -22.21 15.72 29.78
N ARG A 27 -23.32 16.09 30.44
CA ARG A 27 -23.29 17.02 31.59
C ARG A 27 -22.62 16.44 32.83
N SER A 28 -22.49 15.12 32.92
CA SER A 28 -21.87 14.43 34.06
C SER A 28 -20.45 13.94 33.79
N VAL A 29 -19.82 14.34 32.67
CA VAL A 29 -18.43 13.95 32.39
C VAL A 29 -17.48 14.79 33.23
N GLU A 30 -16.48 14.14 33.82
CA GLU A 30 -15.44 14.79 34.64
C GLU A 30 -14.09 14.87 33.92
N GLY A 31 -13.98 14.27 32.73
CA GLY A 31 -12.77 14.25 31.93
C GLY A 31 -13.07 14.11 30.44
N ILE A 32 -12.16 14.63 29.62
CA ILE A 32 -12.19 14.52 28.17
C ILE A 32 -10.87 13.91 27.72
N ILE A 33 -10.95 12.82 26.95
CA ILE A 33 -9.79 12.17 26.35
C ILE A 33 -9.80 12.51 24.87
N PHE A 34 -8.68 13.01 24.36
CA PHE A 34 -8.50 13.29 22.94
C PHE A 34 -7.63 12.21 22.33
N ASP A 35 -8.08 11.67 21.19
CA ASP A 35 -7.19 10.95 20.29
C ASP A 35 -6.23 11.95 19.61
N CYS A 36 -5.12 11.47 19.05
CA CYS A 36 -4.17 12.32 18.34
C CYS A 36 -4.60 12.50 16.89
N ASP A 37 -4.56 11.42 16.11
CA ASP A 37 -4.67 11.47 14.66
C ASP A 37 -6.13 11.60 14.21
N GLY A 38 -6.42 12.66 13.44
CA GLY A 38 -7.79 12.97 13.02
C GLY A 38 -8.64 13.67 14.09
N VAL A 39 -8.09 13.95 15.27
CA VAL A 39 -8.73 14.76 16.33
C VAL A 39 -7.88 15.99 16.66
N LEU A 40 -6.68 15.81 17.21
CA LEU A 40 -5.74 16.90 17.52
C LEU A 40 -4.83 17.23 16.32
N ILE A 41 -4.53 16.24 15.49
CA ILE A 41 -3.61 16.34 14.36
C ILE A 41 -4.38 16.12 13.05
N ASP A 42 -4.24 17.06 12.11
CA ASP A 42 -4.76 16.89 10.76
C ASP A 42 -3.86 15.97 9.94
N VAL A 43 -4.32 14.73 9.75
CA VAL A 43 -3.57 13.67 9.06
C VAL A 43 -3.97 13.50 7.59
N ARG A 44 -4.81 14.39 7.03
CA ARG A 44 -5.33 14.27 5.65
C ARG A 44 -4.22 14.20 4.59
N GLY A 45 -3.07 14.82 4.84
CA GLY A 45 -1.90 14.83 3.94
C GLY A 45 -0.79 13.84 4.30
N SER A 46 -1.01 12.91 5.25
CA SER A 46 0.05 12.08 5.86
C SER A 46 0.05 10.64 5.34
N TYR A 47 -0.66 9.71 5.99
CA TYR A 47 -0.51 8.26 5.79
C TYR A 47 -0.73 7.80 4.35
N ASN A 48 -1.85 8.18 3.72
CA ASN A 48 -2.12 7.78 2.33
C ASN A 48 -1.07 8.29 1.35
N ARG A 49 -0.60 9.54 1.57
CA ARG A 49 0.46 10.12 0.76
C ARG A 49 1.78 9.38 0.96
N ALA A 50 2.11 9.01 2.19
CA ALA A 50 3.29 8.22 2.50
C ALA A 50 3.25 6.83 1.85
N ILE A 51 2.09 6.15 1.87
CA ILE A 51 1.87 4.87 1.18
C ILE A 51 2.15 5.04 -0.31
N SER A 52 1.45 5.95 -0.99
CA SER A 52 1.55 6.11 -2.44
C SER A 52 2.96 6.55 -2.87
N LYS A 53 3.60 7.45 -2.10
CA LYS A 53 4.99 7.85 -2.32
C LYS A 53 5.97 6.68 -2.16
N SER A 54 5.77 5.84 -1.14
CA SER A 54 6.63 4.67 -0.90
C SER A 54 6.49 3.64 -2.02
N VAL A 55 5.27 3.38 -2.49
CA VAL A 55 5.01 2.51 -3.65
C VAL A 55 5.73 3.08 -4.88
N ALA A 56 5.50 4.34 -5.22
CA ALA A 56 6.12 4.97 -6.40
C ALA A 56 7.66 4.93 -6.34
N TYR A 57 8.22 5.18 -5.16
CA TYR A 57 9.67 5.17 -4.95
C TYR A 57 10.28 3.78 -5.09
N ILE A 58 9.70 2.77 -4.45
CA ILE A 58 10.22 1.39 -4.46
C ILE A 58 10.00 0.77 -5.83
N LEU A 59 8.80 0.89 -6.39
CA LEU A 59 8.48 0.36 -7.72
C LEU A 59 9.38 0.99 -8.78
N GLY A 60 9.53 2.32 -8.76
CA GLY A 60 10.43 3.02 -9.68
C GLY A 60 11.89 2.61 -9.54
N ALA A 61 12.36 2.35 -8.31
CA ALA A 61 13.69 1.79 -8.09
C ALA A 61 13.83 0.35 -8.63
N MET A 62 12.79 -0.46 -8.57
CA MET A 62 12.85 -1.84 -9.08
C MET A 62 12.73 -1.92 -10.61
N THR A 63 12.10 -0.94 -11.24
CA THR A 63 11.80 -0.98 -12.68
C THR A 63 12.60 0.02 -13.49
N GLY A 64 13.35 0.92 -12.83
CA GLY A 64 14.09 2.01 -13.48
C GLY A 64 13.19 3.17 -13.94
N CYS A 65 11.95 3.23 -13.48
CA CYS A 65 10.94 4.20 -13.93
C CYS A 65 10.79 5.35 -12.93
N ILE A 66 10.46 6.55 -13.43
CA ILE A 66 10.04 7.67 -12.59
C ILE A 66 8.51 7.67 -12.54
N LEU A 67 7.95 7.37 -11.38
CA LEU A 67 6.51 7.23 -11.17
C LEU A 67 5.95 8.38 -10.32
N PRO A 68 4.73 8.86 -10.60
CA PRO A 68 4.14 9.95 -9.84
C PRO A 68 3.79 9.50 -8.41
N GLU A 69 3.94 10.40 -7.43
CA GLU A 69 3.50 10.15 -6.04
C GLU A 69 2.02 9.78 -5.93
N GLY A 70 1.18 10.16 -6.91
CA GLY A 70 -0.25 9.85 -6.95
C GLY A 70 -0.62 8.60 -7.78
N LEU A 71 0.33 7.71 -8.08
CA LEU A 71 0.07 6.47 -8.83
C LEU A 71 -1.02 5.62 -8.13
N ILE A 72 -1.01 5.59 -6.81
CA ILE A 72 -2.01 4.87 -6.00
C ILE A 72 -2.97 5.88 -5.40
N SER A 73 -4.25 5.76 -5.73
CA SER A 73 -5.29 6.69 -5.25
C SER A 73 -5.74 6.37 -3.83
N ASP A 74 -6.28 7.39 -3.14
CA ASP A 74 -6.93 7.21 -1.84
C ASP A 74 -8.05 6.18 -1.87
N GLN A 75 -8.74 6.04 -3.01
CA GLN A 75 -9.80 5.04 -3.18
C GLN A 75 -9.25 3.60 -3.13
N ILE A 76 -8.08 3.35 -3.72
CA ILE A 76 -7.42 2.05 -3.66
C ILE A 76 -6.99 1.75 -2.22
N ILE A 77 -6.35 2.71 -1.56
CA ILE A 77 -5.89 2.56 -0.16
C ILE A 77 -7.09 2.31 0.76
N TYR A 78 -8.19 3.02 0.56
CA TYR A 78 -9.44 2.81 1.30
C TYR A 78 -9.97 1.39 1.12
N ARG A 79 -9.94 0.84 -0.10
CA ARG A 79 -10.36 -0.54 -0.36
C ARG A 79 -9.46 -1.57 0.32
N PHE A 80 -8.14 -1.40 0.28
CA PHE A 80 -7.20 -2.24 1.04
C PHE A 80 -7.56 -2.24 2.53
N ARG A 81 -7.75 -1.07 3.14
CA ARG A 81 -8.14 -0.96 4.56
C ARG A 81 -9.52 -1.57 4.83
N GLY A 82 -10.45 -1.44 3.88
CA GLY A 82 -11.81 -1.96 3.95
C GLY A 82 -11.90 -3.49 4.04
N THR A 83 -10.87 -4.24 3.66
CA THR A 83 -10.83 -5.70 3.82
C THR A 83 -10.61 -6.12 5.28
N GLY A 84 -10.16 -5.18 6.13
CA GLY A 84 -9.79 -5.41 7.53
C GLY A 84 -8.41 -6.03 7.73
N GLY A 85 -7.67 -6.35 6.66
CA GLY A 85 -6.36 -7.00 6.71
C GLY A 85 -5.14 -6.06 6.61
N PHE A 86 -5.36 -4.76 6.38
CA PHE A 86 -4.31 -3.80 6.03
C PHE A 86 -4.34 -2.53 6.90
N ASN A 87 -4.42 -2.71 8.21
CA ASN A 87 -4.37 -1.59 9.16
C ASN A 87 -2.97 -0.97 9.27
N ASN A 88 -1.91 -1.74 8.98
CA ASN A 88 -0.55 -1.24 8.91
C ASN A 88 -0.24 -0.75 7.48
N ASP A 89 0.24 0.48 7.37
CA ASP A 89 0.60 1.11 6.10
C ASP A 89 1.67 0.30 5.33
N TRP A 90 2.60 -0.36 6.03
CA TRP A 90 3.61 -1.23 5.42
C TRP A 90 2.99 -2.43 4.71
N ASP A 91 1.91 -2.98 5.25
CA ASP A 91 1.19 -4.09 4.62
C ASP A 91 0.49 -3.64 3.34
N THR A 92 -0.05 -2.41 3.34
CA THR A 92 -0.65 -1.82 2.13
C THR A 92 0.41 -1.61 1.07
N VAL A 93 1.56 -1.01 1.41
CA VAL A 93 2.68 -0.82 0.49
C VAL A 93 3.16 -2.18 -0.06
N TYR A 94 3.31 -3.18 0.79
CA TYR A 94 3.68 -4.53 0.39
C TYR A 94 2.66 -5.14 -0.58
N GLY A 95 1.38 -5.14 -0.24
CA GLY A 95 0.33 -5.73 -1.07
C GLY A 95 0.25 -5.08 -2.46
N VAL A 96 0.36 -3.76 -2.51
CA VAL A 96 0.42 -3.00 -3.76
C VAL A 96 1.66 -3.38 -4.57
N LEU A 97 2.85 -3.37 -3.98
CA LEU A 97 4.09 -3.70 -4.69
C LEU A 97 4.08 -5.13 -5.21
N MET A 98 3.62 -6.10 -4.41
CA MET A 98 3.51 -7.50 -4.83
C MET A 98 2.59 -7.63 -6.04
N PHE A 99 1.42 -6.99 -6.04
CA PHE A 99 0.54 -6.96 -7.21
C PHE A 99 1.22 -6.32 -8.43
N MET A 100 1.80 -5.13 -8.27
CA MET A 100 2.38 -4.37 -9.38
C MET A 100 3.58 -5.08 -10.03
N LEU A 101 4.42 -5.73 -9.23
CA LEU A 101 5.56 -6.50 -9.73
C LEU A 101 5.15 -7.86 -10.33
N SER A 102 4.11 -8.49 -9.78
CA SER A 102 3.55 -9.74 -10.30
C SER A 102 2.89 -9.53 -11.66
N GLY A 103 2.22 -8.39 -11.85
CA GLY A 103 1.60 -8.00 -13.12
C GLY A 103 2.57 -7.59 -14.23
N LEU A 104 3.89 -7.63 -14.01
CA LEU A 104 4.87 -7.37 -15.05
C LEU A 104 4.88 -8.50 -16.10
N PRO A 105 5.16 -8.19 -17.39
CA PRO A 105 5.35 -9.22 -18.40
C PRO A 105 6.43 -10.24 -18.03
N ARG A 106 6.29 -11.49 -18.49
CA ARG A 106 7.21 -12.60 -18.13
C ARG A 106 8.67 -12.25 -18.40
N GLU A 107 8.97 -11.60 -19.52
CA GLU A 107 10.33 -11.14 -19.83
C GLU A 107 10.86 -10.15 -18.79
N ALA A 108 10.06 -9.13 -18.43
CA ALA A 108 10.44 -8.14 -17.41
C ALA A 108 10.65 -8.78 -16.03
N ARG A 109 9.78 -9.74 -15.64
CA ARG A 109 9.95 -10.53 -14.41
C ARG A 109 11.25 -11.33 -14.43
N GLY A 110 11.58 -11.98 -15.54
CA GLY A 110 12.83 -12.73 -15.68
C GLY A 110 14.09 -11.86 -15.64
N ARG A 111 14.02 -10.59 -16.08
CA ARG A 111 15.12 -9.63 -15.95
C ARG A 111 15.25 -9.15 -14.50
N LEU A 112 14.13 -8.79 -13.89
CA LEU A 112 14.07 -8.36 -12.50
C LEU A 112 14.59 -9.46 -11.55
N ALA A 113 14.21 -10.72 -11.75
CA ALA A 113 14.71 -11.87 -10.99
C ALA A 113 16.24 -11.94 -11.01
N ARG A 114 16.84 -11.87 -12.21
CA ARG A 114 18.30 -11.89 -12.38
C ARG A 114 19.01 -10.74 -11.67
N ILE A 115 18.41 -9.55 -11.68
CA ILE A 115 18.95 -8.40 -10.94
C ILE A 115 18.91 -8.67 -9.43
N ILE A 116 17.77 -9.14 -8.90
CA ILE A 116 17.60 -9.46 -7.48
C ILE A 116 18.61 -10.53 -7.04
N GLU A 117 18.78 -11.60 -7.81
CA GLU A 117 19.75 -12.67 -7.55
C GLU A 117 21.19 -12.15 -7.56
N LYS A 118 21.54 -11.31 -8.53
CA LYS A 118 22.86 -10.67 -8.62
C LYS A 118 23.19 -9.79 -7.42
N ILE A 119 22.19 -9.06 -6.91
CA ILE A 119 22.35 -8.23 -5.70
C ILE A 119 22.48 -9.12 -4.45
N GLY A 120 21.73 -10.22 -4.42
CA GLY A 120 21.66 -11.14 -3.30
C GLY A 120 21.06 -10.51 -2.03
N SER A 121 21.24 -11.20 -0.91
CA SER A 121 20.67 -10.80 0.40
C SER A 121 21.65 -10.04 1.30
N SER A 122 22.82 -9.67 0.78
CA SER A 122 23.86 -9.02 1.59
C SER A 122 23.62 -7.51 1.77
N GLY A 123 23.83 -7.01 2.98
CA GLY A 123 23.71 -5.59 3.31
C GLY A 123 22.28 -5.12 3.64
N SER A 124 22.16 -3.87 4.07
CA SER A 124 20.88 -3.31 4.52
C SER A 124 19.85 -3.24 3.38
N PRO A 125 18.54 -3.28 3.69
CA PRO A 125 17.48 -3.12 2.69
C PRO A 125 17.64 -1.85 1.82
N SER A 126 18.09 -0.75 2.43
CA SER A 126 18.38 0.51 1.72
C SER A 126 19.50 0.37 0.70
N LYS A 127 20.60 -0.32 1.03
CA LYS A 127 21.70 -0.58 0.10
C LYS A 127 21.24 -1.46 -1.06
N ARG A 128 20.47 -2.52 -0.78
CA ARG A 128 19.89 -3.39 -1.81
C ARG A 128 19.00 -2.61 -2.78
N LEU A 129 18.15 -1.71 -2.28
CA LEU A 129 17.29 -0.88 -3.13
C LEU A 129 18.07 0.12 -4.01
N ILE A 130 19.17 0.69 -3.51
CA ILE A 130 20.05 1.57 -4.30
C ILE A 130 20.73 0.79 -5.42
N LEU A 131 21.25 -0.41 -5.13
CA LEU A 131 21.83 -1.28 -6.16
C LEU A 131 20.79 -1.71 -7.19
N MET A 132 19.58 -2.06 -6.73
CA MET A 132 18.45 -2.42 -7.57
C MET A 132 18.11 -1.31 -8.57
N ARG A 133 18.01 -0.06 -8.11
CA ARG A 133 17.81 1.12 -8.96
C ARG A 133 18.88 1.22 -10.04
N ARG A 134 20.16 1.16 -9.65
CA ARG A 134 21.28 1.31 -10.57
C ARG A 134 21.31 0.23 -11.66
N GLU A 135 20.91 -1.00 -11.33
CA GLU A 135 20.88 -2.09 -12.30
C GLU A 135 19.61 -2.02 -13.18
N ALA A 136 18.45 -1.67 -12.62
CA ALA A 136 17.21 -1.51 -13.37
C ALA A 136 17.30 -0.37 -14.41
N GLU A 137 17.92 0.77 -14.07
CA GLU A 137 18.11 1.90 -14.99
C GLU A 137 18.96 1.54 -16.23
N LYS A 138 19.83 0.53 -16.11
CA LYS A 138 20.67 0.05 -17.23
C LYS A 138 19.94 -0.99 -18.09
N GLU A 139 18.90 -1.62 -17.57
CA GLU A 139 18.24 -2.75 -18.23
C GLU A 139 17.30 -2.24 -19.34
N ALA A 140 17.75 -2.39 -20.59
CA ALA A 140 17.00 -1.95 -21.75
C ALA A 140 15.62 -2.63 -21.85
N ALA A 141 15.52 -3.88 -21.40
CA ALA A 141 14.27 -4.64 -21.41
C ALA A 141 13.21 -4.11 -20.43
N LEU A 142 13.55 -3.21 -19.49
CA LEU A 142 12.57 -2.58 -18.59
C LEU A 142 12.11 -1.21 -19.11
N ARG A 143 12.74 -0.65 -20.15
CA ARG A 143 12.48 0.72 -20.62
C ARG A 143 11.08 0.93 -21.22
N PHE A 144 10.40 -0.14 -21.62
CA PHE A 144 9.01 -0.05 -22.08
C PHE A 144 8.02 0.16 -20.93
N LEU A 145 8.43 -0.14 -19.68
CA LEU A 145 7.63 0.12 -18.49
C LEU A 145 7.61 1.64 -18.28
N ASP A 146 6.45 2.24 -18.52
CA ASP A 146 6.28 3.68 -18.39
C ASP A 146 5.10 4.02 -17.46
N LYS A 147 4.84 5.32 -17.31
CA LYS A 147 3.73 5.80 -16.49
C LYS A 147 2.39 5.24 -16.96
N SER A 148 2.18 5.07 -18.27
CA SER A 148 0.91 4.60 -18.81
C SER A 148 0.65 3.15 -18.45
N PHE A 149 1.67 2.29 -18.60
CA PHE A 149 1.63 0.89 -18.20
C PHE A 149 1.24 0.74 -16.72
N PHE A 150 1.93 1.47 -15.82
CA PHE A 150 1.63 1.38 -14.39
C PHE A 150 0.29 2.01 -14.01
N SER A 151 -0.18 3.01 -14.75
CA SER A 151 -1.52 3.57 -14.51
C SER A 151 -2.62 2.58 -14.88
N GLU A 152 -2.45 1.82 -15.98
CA GLU A 152 -3.37 0.74 -16.34
C GLU A 152 -3.36 -0.37 -15.29
N LEU A 153 -2.17 -0.79 -14.84
CA LEU A 153 -2.03 -1.81 -13.82
C LEU A 153 -2.63 -1.35 -12.47
N ALA A 154 -2.42 -0.09 -12.08
CA ALA A 154 -3.05 0.49 -10.90
C ALA A 154 -4.59 0.54 -11.00
N GLY A 155 -5.15 0.64 -12.20
CA GLY A 155 -6.60 0.50 -12.43
C GLY A 155 -7.14 -0.87 -12.03
N LYS A 156 -6.40 -1.94 -12.36
CA LYS A 156 -6.75 -3.34 -12.04
C LYS A 156 -6.62 -3.66 -10.55
N LEU A 157 -5.83 -2.87 -9.82
CA LEU A 157 -5.62 -3.03 -8.38
C LEU A 157 -6.92 -2.87 -7.57
N LYS A 158 -7.89 -2.10 -8.08
CA LYS A 158 -9.22 -1.94 -7.47
C LYS A 158 -10.03 -3.23 -7.46
N GLU A 159 -9.97 -4.01 -8.53
CA GLU A 159 -10.63 -5.31 -8.64
C GLU A 159 -9.86 -6.35 -7.82
N PHE A 160 -8.53 -6.26 -7.82
CA PHE A 160 -7.69 -7.12 -6.98
C PHE A 160 -8.04 -7.02 -5.49
N THR A 161 -8.35 -5.81 -4.98
CA THR A 161 -8.76 -5.67 -3.57
C THR A 161 -10.03 -6.43 -3.21
N ASP A 162 -10.89 -6.75 -4.19
CA ASP A 162 -12.12 -7.51 -3.95
C ASP A 162 -11.83 -9.00 -3.69
N LEU A 163 -10.60 -9.47 -3.99
CA LEU A 163 -10.12 -10.83 -3.69
C LEU A 163 -9.44 -10.94 -2.30
N LEU A 164 -9.23 -9.81 -1.63
CA LEU A 164 -8.49 -9.74 -0.37
C LEU A 164 -9.42 -9.85 0.83
N ASP A 165 -8.87 -10.27 1.97
CA ASP A 165 -9.62 -10.45 3.20
C ASP A 165 -8.82 -10.04 4.44
N ARG A 166 -9.45 -10.24 5.62
CA ARG A 166 -8.88 -9.91 6.93
C ARG A 166 -7.55 -10.61 7.26
N THR A 167 -7.10 -11.59 6.48
CA THR A 167 -5.80 -12.24 6.63
C THR A 167 -4.65 -11.43 6.03
N GLY A 168 -4.93 -10.29 5.40
CA GLY A 168 -3.93 -9.30 4.98
C GLY A 168 -2.99 -9.89 3.94
N ARG A 169 -1.67 -9.89 4.21
CA ARG A 169 -0.64 -10.40 3.29
C ARG A 169 -0.91 -11.82 2.79
N ARG A 170 -1.48 -12.71 3.61
CA ARG A 170 -1.81 -14.08 3.18
C ARG A 170 -2.87 -14.12 2.09
N SER A 171 -3.83 -13.20 2.13
CA SER A 171 -4.83 -13.07 1.06
C SER A 171 -4.21 -12.58 -0.25
N VAL A 172 -3.16 -11.74 -0.18
CA VAL A 172 -2.36 -11.33 -1.35
C VAL A 172 -1.62 -12.53 -1.94
N ASP A 173 -0.93 -13.30 -1.10
CA ASP A 173 -0.20 -14.50 -1.53
C ASP A 173 -1.12 -15.49 -2.26
N ARG A 174 -2.30 -15.75 -1.71
CA ARG A 174 -3.29 -16.65 -2.31
C ARG A 174 -3.86 -16.10 -3.62
N ALA A 175 -4.29 -14.83 -3.63
CA ALA A 175 -4.88 -14.22 -4.82
C ALA A 175 -3.89 -14.16 -5.99
N LEU A 176 -2.62 -13.82 -5.73
CA LEU A 176 -1.60 -13.77 -6.77
C LEU A 176 -1.20 -15.18 -7.25
N ALA A 177 -1.15 -16.17 -6.36
CA ALA A 177 -0.94 -17.56 -6.77
C ALA A 177 -2.06 -18.08 -7.68
N GLU A 178 -3.31 -17.69 -7.42
CA GLU A 178 -4.46 -18.06 -8.26
C GLU A 178 -4.42 -17.33 -9.61
N ILE A 179 -4.20 -16.01 -9.63
CA ILE A 179 -4.12 -15.20 -10.86
C ILE A 179 -3.02 -15.69 -11.81
N HIS A 180 -1.90 -16.17 -11.27
CA HIS A 180 -0.74 -16.62 -12.04
C HIS A 180 -0.55 -18.13 -12.02
N GLY A 181 -1.60 -18.91 -11.73
CA GLY A 181 -1.50 -20.36 -11.54
C GLY A 181 -0.97 -21.15 -12.76
N ASP A 182 -1.18 -20.63 -13.96
CA ASP A 182 -0.71 -21.24 -15.21
C ASP A 182 0.74 -20.86 -15.59
N ASP A 183 1.39 -20.00 -14.81
CA ASP A 183 2.77 -19.55 -15.06
C ASP A 183 3.77 -20.31 -14.18
N GLU A 184 4.41 -21.32 -14.76
CA GLU A 184 5.39 -22.18 -14.07
C GLU A 184 6.59 -21.42 -13.47
N ASP A 185 6.97 -20.27 -14.04
CA ASP A 185 8.09 -19.46 -13.53
C ASP A 185 7.65 -18.52 -12.38
N PHE A 186 6.34 -18.29 -12.24
CA PHE A 186 5.82 -17.31 -11.30
C PHE A 186 6.13 -17.64 -9.84
N PRO A 187 5.99 -18.87 -9.31
CA PRO A 187 6.28 -19.17 -7.91
C PRO A 187 7.72 -18.84 -7.49
N ALA A 188 8.69 -19.10 -8.38
CA ALA A 188 10.10 -18.78 -8.15
C ALA A 188 10.32 -17.26 -8.11
N PHE A 189 9.78 -16.55 -9.11
CA PHE A 189 9.82 -15.09 -9.15
C PHE A 189 9.14 -14.45 -7.93
N TYR A 190 7.95 -14.94 -7.56
CA TYR A 190 7.18 -14.48 -6.42
C TYR A 190 7.97 -14.59 -5.12
N SER A 191 8.64 -15.73 -4.92
CA SER A 191 9.48 -15.96 -3.74
C SER A 191 10.67 -15.01 -3.69
N LEU A 192 11.29 -14.71 -4.83
CA LEU A 192 12.38 -13.75 -4.94
C LEU A 192 11.94 -12.32 -4.59
N ILE A 193 10.85 -11.82 -5.19
CA ILE A 193 10.36 -10.46 -4.89
C ILE A 193 9.90 -10.33 -3.43
N ARG A 194 9.27 -11.38 -2.89
CA ARG A 194 8.86 -11.43 -1.49
C ARG A 194 10.06 -11.34 -0.55
N GLY A 195 11.12 -12.11 -0.79
CA GLY A 195 12.35 -12.06 -0.02
C GLY A 195 13.10 -10.72 -0.17
N PHE A 196 12.99 -10.07 -1.33
CA PHE A 196 13.58 -8.76 -1.54
C PHE A 196 12.87 -7.67 -0.72
N LEU A 197 11.54 -7.60 -0.82
CA LEU A 197 10.69 -6.59 -0.18
C LEU A 197 10.49 -6.82 1.31
N HIS A 198 10.52 -8.09 1.73
CA HIS A 198 10.38 -8.49 3.11
C HIS A 198 11.53 -9.45 3.48
N PRO A 199 12.78 -8.94 3.57
CA PRO A 199 13.87 -9.74 4.09
C PRO A 199 13.46 -10.20 5.49
N THR A 200 13.61 -11.48 5.78
CA THR A 200 13.50 -12.01 7.13
C THR A 200 14.67 -11.45 7.94
N GLU A 201 14.56 -10.19 8.36
CA GLU A 201 15.29 -9.68 9.50
C GLU A 201 14.34 -9.83 10.69
N ASP A 202 14.80 -10.54 11.71
CA ASP A 202 14.32 -10.41 13.08
C ASP A 202 14.36 -8.93 13.45
N VAL A 203 13.29 -8.19 13.13
CA VAL A 203 13.07 -6.87 13.70
C VAL A 203 12.60 -7.15 15.11
N GLY A 204 13.58 -7.19 16.02
CA GLY A 204 13.50 -7.41 17.47
C GLY A 204 12.11 -7.57 18.07
N ARG A 205 11.86 -8.76 18.60
CA ARG A 205 11.03 -8.91 19.80
C ARG A 205 11.69 -8.19 20.97
#